data_AF-A0A2V9K0B8-F1
#
_entry.id   AF-A0A2V9K0B8-F1
#
_cell.length_a   1.000
_cell.length_b   1.000
_cell.length_c   1.000
_cell.angle_alpha   90.00
_cell.angle_beta   90.00
_cell.angle_gamma   90.00
#
_symmetry.space_group_name_H-M   'P 1'
#
loop_
_entity.id
_entity.type
_entity.pdbx_description
1 polymer ?
#
loop_
_entity_poly.entity_id
_entity_poly.type
_entity_poly.pdbx_seq_one_letter_code
_entity_poly.pdbx_strand_id
1 'polypeptide(L)'
;MRDLDFPIGFTEERMRSRQAMVEKLDSFQRALESNPQAKDRDSFFEAAYRLVTSPKAKEAFDLQRETQATRQRYGSKIGQSCLLARRLVEAGAKFVTVVDTGWDTHQQIAYNLTYGFPGKLPGLDTALSALLEDLEERGMLERTLVVAMGEFGRTPKINPGGGRDHWPGANSICLAGGGVLGGQVIGKTDAMGELPVDAPVTPEDFSRTLYTLLGVDPDQTFKTADGRPIKLVDGGRFVRELVTG
;
A
#
# COMPACT_ATOMS: atom_id res chain seq x y z
N MET A 1 6.28 -46.71 -2.33
CA MET A 1 5.91 -45.69 -1.33
C MET A 1 7.08 -44.71 -1.28
N ARG A 2 6.94 -43.52 -1.87
CA ARG A 2 8.00 -42.51 -1.92
C ARG A 2 7.41 -41.25 -1.31
N ASP A 3 7.91 -40.90 -0.14
CA ASP A 3 7.50 -39.75 0.65
C ASP A 3 7.79 -38.46 -0.12
N LEU A 4 6.72 -37.67 -0.32
CA LEU A 4 6.80 -36.28 -0.76
C LEU A 4 6.83 -35.44 0.52
N ASP A 5 8.01 -35.27 1.11
CA ASP A 5 8.16 -34.34 2.23
C ASP A 5 7.91 -32.90 1.78
N PHE A 6 7.00 -32.23 2.48
CA PHE A 6 6.64 -30.83 2.24
C PHE A 6 7.79 -29.91 2.70
N PRO A 7 8.08 -28.81 1.97
CA PRO A 7 9.12 -27.86 2.37
C PRO A 7 8.83 -27.24 3.75
N ILE A 8 9.86 -27.18 4.59
CA ILE A 8 9.80 -26.66 5.96
C ILE A 8 9.14 -25.26 5.98
N GLY A 9 8.02 -25.15 6.70
CA GLY A 9 7.25 -23.90 6.89
C GLY A 9 5.85 -23.89 6.25
N PHE A 10 5.50 -24.91 5.46
CA PHE A 10 4.16 -25.10 4.91
C PHE A 10 3.50 -26.32 5.54
N THR A 11 2.51 -26.11 6.39
CA THR A 11 1.63 -27.21 6.83
C THR A 11 0.72 -27.60 5.67
N GLU A 12 0.47 -28.90 5.52
CA GLU A 12 -0.47 -29.44 4.52
C GLU A 12 -1.83 -28.75 4.59
N GLU A 13 -2.25 -28.40 5.81
CA GLU A 13 -3.47 -27.66 6.11
C GLU A 13 -3.51 -26.25 5.50
N ARG A 14 -2.38 -25.52 5.49
CA ARG A 14 -2.29 -24.19 4.85
C ARG A 14 -2.31 -24.29 3.32
N MET A 15 -1.71 -25.33 2.74
CA MET A 15 -1.76 -25.57 1.30
C MET A 15 -3.18 -25.95 0.87
N ARG A 16 -3.83 -26.89 1.58
CA ARG A 16 -5.23 -27.27 1.37
C ARG A 16 -6.18 -26.10 1.54
N SER A 17 -5.96 -25.24 2.53
CA SER A 17 -6.78 -24.04 2.74
C SER A 17 -6.64 -23.03 1.60
N ARG A 18 -5.43 -22.82 1.07
CA ARG A 18 -5.19 -21.95 -0.08
C ARG A 18 -5.80 -22.51 -1.35
N GLN A 19 -5.62 -23.81 -1.60
CA GLN A 19 -6.18 -24.49 -2.76
C GLN A 19 -7.72 -24.49 -2.72
N ALA A 20 -8.32 -24.76 -1.56
CA ALA A 20 -9.76 -24.66 -1.37
C ALA A 20 -10.29 -23.23 -1.55
N MET A 21 -9.50 -22.21 -1.21
CA MET A 21 -9.87 -20.80 -1.41
C MET A 21 -9.85 -20.43 -2.90
N VAL A 22 -8.85 -20.90 -3.66
CA VAL A 22 -8.78 -20.75 -5.12
C VAL A 22 -9.94 -21.48 -5.80
N GLU A 23 -10.24 -22.72 -5.40
CA GLU A 23 -11.34 -23.52 -5.96
C GLU A 23 -12.72 -22.92 -5.64
N LYS A 24 -12.91 -22.36 -4.45
CA LYS A 24 -14.12 -21.61 -4.09
C LYS A 24 -14.27 -20.35 -4.93
N LEU A 25 -13.19 -19.62 -5.17
CA LEU A 25 -13.20 -18.43 -6.01
C LEU A 25 -13.56 -18.79 -7.46
N ASP A 26 -12.99 -19.87 -8.00
CA ASP A 26 -13.24 -20.37 -9.35
C ASP A 26 -14.66 -20.96 -9.53
N SER A 27 -15.21 -21.61 -8.52
CA SER A 27 -16.58 -22.15 -8.56
C SER A 27 -17.65 -21.06 -8.43
N PHE A 28 -17.39 -20.04 -7.61
CA PHE A 28 -18.24 -18.86 -7.51
C PHE A 28 -18.25 -18.05 -8.83
N GLN A 29 -17.12 -18.00 -9.54
CA GLN A 29 -17.02 -17.37 -10.87
C GLN A 29 -18.03 -17.94 -11.85
N ARG A 30 -18.05 -19.26 -11.95
CA ARG A 30 -18.98 -19.99 -12.85
C ARG A 30 -20.44 -19.79 -12.47
N ALA A 31 -20.73 -19.62 -11.17
CA ALA A 31 -22.09 -19.43 -10.68
C ALA A 31 -22.65 -18.03 -10.98
N LEU A 32 -21.81 -17.00 -10.99
CA LEU A 32 -22.24 -15.63 -11.31
C LEU A 32 -22.35 -15.37 -12.82
N GLU A 33 -21.44 -15.95 -13.62
CA GLU A 33 -21.51 -15.88 -15.09
C GLU A 33 -22.85 -16.43 -15.66
N SER A 34 -23.58 -17.23 -14.86
CA SER A 34 -24.86 -17.84 -15.23
C SER A 34 -26.12 -17.10 -14.73
N ASN A 35 -26.00 -15.99 -13.97
CA ASN A 35 -27.17 -15.32 -13.36
C ASN A 35 -27.31 -13.82 -13.69
N PRO A 36 -28.21 -13.43 -14.62
CA PRO A 36 -28.38 -12.04 -15.07
C PRO A 36 -29.04 -11.05 -14.09
N GLN A 37 -29.53 -11.49 -12.92
CA GLN A 37 -30.43 -10.70 -12.05
C GLN A 37 -29.75 -9.96 -10.87
N ALA A 38 -28.44 -10.08 -10.66
CA ALA A 38 -27.74 -9.42 -9.55
C ALA A 38 -27.34 -7.94 -9.81
N LYS A 39 -27.86 -7.30 -10.86
CA LYS A 39 -27.28 -6.10 -11.49
C LYS A 39 -27.28 -4.78 -10.70
N ASP A 40 -28.08 -4.61 -9.64
CA ASP A 40 -28.34 -3.26 -9.08
C ASP A 40 -27.51 -2.87 -7.84
N ARG A 41 -26.62 -3.74 -7.36
CA ARG A 41 -25.60 -3.41 -6.33
C ARG A 41 -24.16 -3.68 -6.79
N ASP A 42 -23.98 -4.12 -8.03
CA ASP A 42 -22.83 -4.96 -8.40
C ASP A 42 -21.86 -4.35 -9.40
N SER A 43 -22.01 -3.13 -9.93
CA SER A 43 -21.06 -2.67 -10.97
C SER A 43 -19.61 -2.53 -10.45
N PHE A 44 -19.41 -2.01 -9.24
CA PHE A 44 -18.10 -1.94 -8.59
C PHE A 44 -17.61 -3.30 -8.09
N PHE A 45 -18.52 -4.12 -7.54
CA PHE A 45 -18.18 -5.45 -7.05
C PHE A 45 -17.82 -6.38 -8.22
N GLU A 46 -18.58 -6.36 -9.31
CA GLU A 46 -18.33 -7.08 -10.56
C GLU A 46 -17.06 -6.57 -11.26
N ALA A 47 -16.77 -5.26 -11.23
CA ALA A 47 -15.52 -4.73 -11.77
C ALA A 47 -14.30 -5.16 -10.95
N ALA A 48 -14.37 -5.07 -9.61
CA ALA A 48 -13.33 -5.57 -8.72
C ALA A 48 -13.17 -7.10 -8.85
N TYR A 49 -14.27 -7.83 -9.02
CA TYR A 49 -14.29 -9.27 -9.21
C TYR A 49 -13.65 -9.67 -10.53
N ARG A 50 -14.07 -9.08 -11.66
CA ARG A 50 -13.43 -9.29 -12.98
C ARG A 50 -11.96 -8.95 -12.95
N LEU A 51 -11.55 -7.91 -12.23
CA LEU A 51 -10.15 -7.57 -12.09
C LEU A 51 -9.39 -8.72 -11.43
N VAL A 52 -9.86 -9.22 -10.28
CA VAL A 52 -9.19 -10.29 -9.50
C VAL A 52 -9.26 -11.66 -10.18
N THR A 53 -10.32 -11.96 -10.93
CA THR A 53 -10.47 -13.24 -11.65
C THR A 53 -9.90 -13.22 -13.07
N SER A 54 -9.53 -12.06 -13.60
CA SER A 54 -8.95 -11.95 -14.94
C SER A 54 -7.69 -12.82 -15.07
N PRO A 55 -7.43 -13.42 -16.25
CA PRO A 55 -6.20 -14.15 -16.50
C PRO A 55 -4.95 -13.32 -16.17
N LYS A 56 -4.94 -12.02 -16.52
CA LYS A 56 -3.84 -11.11 -16.22
C LYS A 56 -3.60 -10.93 -14.72
N ALA A 57 -4.67 -10.83 -13.91
CA ALA A 57 -4.50 -10.77 -12.46
C ALA A 57 -4.01 -12.10 -11.89
N LYS A 58 -4.56 -13.23 -12.34
CA LYS A 58 -4.06 -14.56 -11.92
C LYS A 58 -2.56 -14.71 -12.22
N GLU A 59 -2.10 -14.25 -13.38
CA GLU A 59 -0.68 -14.21 -13.72
C GLU A 59 0.12 -13.24 -12.82
N ALA A 60 -0.44 -12.08 -12.49
CA ALA A 60 0.20 -11.13 -11.57
C ALA A 60 0.40 -11.73 -10.17
N PHE A 61 -0.54 -12.52 -9.66
CA PHE A 61 -0.45 -13.23 -8.38
C PHE A 61 0.59 -14.36 -8.36
N ASP A 62 0.98 -14.87 -9.53
CA ASP A 62 2.00 -15.91 -9.64
C ASP A 62 3.42 -15.33 -9.59
N LEU A 63 3.94 -15.20 -8.37
CA LEU A 63 5.32 -14.76 -8.12
C LEU A 63 6.37 -15.77 -8.59
N GLN A 64 6.02 -17.02 -8.94
CA GLN A 64 6.99 -17.97 -9.48
C GLN A 64 7.47 -17.60 -10.88
N ARG A 65 6.74 -16.69 -11.55
CA ARG A 65 7.12 -16.14 -12.86
C ARG A 65 8.20 -15.08 -12.79
N GLU A 66 8.56 -14.63 -11.58
CA GLU A 66 9.68 -13.72 -11.36
C GLU A 66 11.00 -14.47 -11.20
N THR A 67 12.09 -13.87 -11.67
CA THR A 67 13.41 -14.47 -11.47
C THR A 67 13.77 -14.54 -10.00
N GLN A 68 14.61 -15.50 -9.63
CA GLN A 68 15.11 -15.60 -8.26
C GLN A 68 15.85 -14.31 -7.83
N ALA A 69 16.61 -13.70 -8.75
CA ALA A 69 17.31 -12.44 -8.50
C ALA A 69 16.33 -11.30 -8.16
N THR A 70 15.25 -11.15 -8.94
CA THR A 70 14.19 -10.16 -8.66
C THR A 70 13.57 -10.40 -7.28
N ARG A 71 13.21 -11.64 -6.97
CA ARG A 71 12.61 -11.98 -5.67
C ARG A 71 13.57 -11.70 -4.50
N GLN A 72 14.87 -11.95 -4.69
CA GLN A 72 15.90 -11.65 -3.71
C GLN A 72 16.11 -10.15 -3.52
N ARG A 73 16.07 -9.35 -4.60
CA ARG A 73 16.17 -7.89 -4.55
C ARG A 73 15.10 -7.27 -3.66
N TYR A 74 13.85 -7.73 -3.77
CA TYR A 74 12.77 -7.30 -2.89
C TYR A 74 12.89 -7.90 -1.48
N GLY A 75 13.44 -9.11 -1.35
CA GLY A 75 13.77 -9.73 -0.08
C GLY A 75 12.56 -10.17 0.74
N SER A 76 12.32 -9.49 1.85
CA SER A 76 11.43 -9.90 2.95
C SER A 76 9.94 -10.03 2.59
N LYS A 77 9.10 -10.39 3.56
CA LYS A 77 7.64 -10.50 3.37
C LYS A 77 7.03 -9.22 2.77
N ILE A 78 7.38 -8.05 3.32
CA ILE A 78 6.89 -6.77 2.79
C ILE A 78 7.43 -6.54 1.36
N GLY A 79 8.68 -6.92 1.10
CA GLY A 79 9.26 -6.95 -0.24
C GLY A 79 8.45 -7.78 -1.23
N GLN A 80 8.09 -9.02 -0.88
CA GLN A 80 7.27 -9.86 -1.76
C GLN A 80 5.87 -9.25 -1.99
N SER A 81 5.32 -8.54 -1.00
CA SER A 81 4.07 -7.78 -1.18
C SER A 81 4.24 -6.59 -2.12
N CYS A 82 5.34 -5.85 -2.05
CA CYS A 82 5.67 -4.80 -3.01
C CYS A 82 5.90 -5.35 -4.42
N LEU A 83 6.57 -6.49 -4.55
CA LEU A 83 6.76 -7.18 -5.83
C LEU A 83 5.42 -7.57 -6.47
N LEU A 84 4.51 -8.13 -5.68
CA LEU A 84 3.16 -8.41 -6.11
C LEU A 84 2.42 -7.13 -6.51
N ALA A 85 2.57 -6.05 -5.74
CA ALA A 85 1.97 -4.77 -6.07
C ALA A 85 2.45 -4.24 -7.42
N ARG A 86 3.77 -4.30 -7.70
CA ARG A 86 4.32 -3.94 -9.00
C ARG A 86 3.69 -4.77 -10.12
N ARG A 87 3.59 -6.10 -9.97
CA ARG A 87 2.95 -7.00 -10.95
C ARG A 87 1.47 -6.65 -11.17
N LEU A 88 0.74 -6.29 -10.11
CA LEU A 88 -0.66 -5.87 -10.22
C LEU A 88 -0.80 -4.55 -10.99
N VAL A 89 0.07 -3.56 -10.73
CA VAL A 89 0.10 -2.31 -11.50
C VAL A 89 0.45 -2.58 -12.96
N GLU A 90 1.40 -3.48 -13.24
CA GLU A 90 1.78 -3.91 -14.58
C GLU A 90 0.61 -4.60 -15.31
N ALA A 91 -0.19 -5.39 -14.59
CA ALA A 91 -1.42 -6.01 -15.08
C ALA A 91 -2.61 -5.03 -15.23
N GLY A 92 -2.46 -3.78 -14.79
CA GLY A 92 -3.42 -2.70 -15.00
C GLY A 92 -4.26 -2.32 -13.78
N ALA A 93 -3.93 -2.83 -12.58
CA ALA A 93 -4.56 -2.36 -11.35
C ALA A 93 -4.33 -0.86 -11.18
N LYS A 94 -5.41 -0.12 -10.88
CA LYS A 94 -5.39 1.34 -10.73
C LYS A 94 -5.03 1.81 -9.33
N PHE A 95 -5.20 0.94 -8.34
CA PHE A 95 -4.91 1.21 -6.95
C PHE A 95 -4.53 -0.10 -6.27
N VAL A 96 -3.42 -0.11 -5.54
CA VAL A 96 -2.93 -1.26 -4.79
C VAL A 96 -2.48 -0.79 -3.42
N THR A 97 -2.95 -1.46 -2.37
CA THR A 97 -2.51 -1.19 -1.00
C THR A 97 -1.67 -2.34 -0.50
N VAL A 98 -0.47 -2.01 -0.03
CA VAL A 98 0.40 -2.94 0.70
C VAL A 98 0.34 -2.58 2.17
N VAL A 99 -0.02 -3.54 3.02
CA VAL A 99 -0.13 -3.34 4.46
C VAL A 99 1.01 -4.08 5.17
N ASP A 100 1.85 -3.32 5.88
CA ASP A 100 2.82 -3.86 6.83
C ASP A 100 2.42 -3.49 8.26
N THR A 101 2.22 -4.49 9.11
CA THR A 101 1.69 -4.30 10.47
C THR A 101 2.78 -4.36 11.52
N GLY A 102 2.50 -3.88 12.74
CA GLY A 102 3.43 -3.98 13.88
C GLY A 102 4.36 -2.77 14.07
N TRP A 103 4.00 -1.61 13.54
CA TRP A 103 4.74 -0.35 13.76
C TRP A 103 4.34 0.39 15.04
N ASP A 104 3.18 0.04 15.63
CA ASP A 104 2.61 0.60 16.87
C ASP A 104 3.33 0.07 18.12
N THR A 105 4.56 0.53 18.34
CA THR A 105 5.48 -0.01 19.37
C THR A 105 5.58 0.92 20.58
N HIS A 106 4.78 0.62 21.61
CA HIS A 106 4.73 1.37 22.88
C HIS A 106 5.75 0.93 23.92
N GLN A 107 6.46 -0.16 23.65
CA GLN A 107 7.51 -0.70 24.52
C GLN A 107 8.64 -1.25 23.68
N GLN A 108 9.86 -1.22 24.23
CA GLN A 108 11.06 -1.83 23.65
C GLN A 108 11.22 -1.60 22.13
N ILE A 109 11.00 -0.37 21.63
CA ILE A 109 10.99 -0.06 20.19
C ILE A 109 12.28 -0.47 19.50
N ALA A 110 13.43 -0.27 20.17
CA ALA A 110 14.71 -0.69 19.65
C ALA A 110 14.74 -2.21 19.40
N TYR A 111 14.20 -3.01 20.33
CA TYR A 111 14.10 -4.45 20.14
C TYR A 111 13.14 -4.79 18.99
N ASN A 112 11.92 -4.24 19.04
CA ASN A 112 10.84 -4.57 18.10
C ASN A 112 11.11 -4.15 16.65
N LEU A 113 11.92 -3.10 16.43
CA LEU A 113 12.31 -2.67 15.09
C LEU A 113 13.60 -3.33 14.59
N THR A 114 14.52 -3.68 15.50
CA THR A 114 15.83 -4.26 15.16
C THR A 114 15.77 -5.77 14.98
N TYR A 115 15.10 -6.47 15.89
CA TYR A 115 15.08 -7.94 15.88
C TYR A 115 13.90 -8.47 15.06
N GLY A 116 14.23 -9.42 14.19
CA GLY A 116 13.39 -9.89 13.07
C GLY A 116 14.31 -10.15 11.88
N PHE A 117 13.98 -11.10 11.01
CA PHE A 117 14.81 -11.41 9.83
C PHE A 117 14.03 -11.14 8.53
N PRO A 118 14.20 -9.95 7.91
CA PRO A 118 14.92 -8.78 8.42
C PRO A 118 14.11 -8.00 9.48
N GLY A 119 14.79 -7.11 10.19
CA GLY A 119 14.15 -6.11 11.05
C GLY A 119 13.22 -5.21 10.23
N LYS A 120 12.31 -4.50 10.91
CA LYS A 120 11.26 -3.71 10.25
C LYS A 120 11.82 -2.61 9.36
N LEU A 121 12.82 -1.88 9.86
CA LEU A 121 13.44 -0.77 9.12
C LEU A 121 14.20 -1.26 7.88
N PRO A 122 15.14 -2.22 7.96
CA PRO A 122 15.79 -2.75 6.76
C PRO A 122 14.82 -3.43 5.78
N GLY A 123 13.79 -4.11 6.31
CA GLY A 123 12.78 -4.77 5.50
C GLY A 123 11.97 -3.79 4.66
N LEU A 124 11.55 -2.67 5.24
CA LEU A 124 10.85 -1.59 4.54
C LEU A 124 11.76 -0.88 3.54
N ASP A 125 12.98 -0.53 3.96
CA ASP A 125 13.97 0.16 3.13
C ASP A 125 14.31 -0.63 1.85
N THR A 126 14.59 -1.93 1.99
CA THR A 126 14.85 -2.82 0.86
C THR A 126 13.63 -2.95 -0.05
N ALA A 127 12.43 -3.11 0.53
CA ALA A 127 11.20 -3.30 -0.23
C ALA A 127 10.80 -2.04 -1.02
N LEU A 128 10.92 -0.86 -0.41
CA LEU A 128 10.57 0.41 -1.04
C LEU A 128 11.57 0.78 -2.13
N SER A 129 12.88 0.64 -1.85
CA SER A 129 13.93 0.91 -2.85
C SER A 129 13.79 0.00 -4.05
N ALA A 130 13.64 -1.32 -3.84
CA ALA A 130 13.44 -2.27 -4.93
C ALA A 130 12.18 -1.99 -5.76
N LEU A 131 11.10 -1.52 -5.13
CA LEU A 131 9.87 -1.15 -5.84
C LEU A 131 10.08 0.07 -6.73
N LEU A 132 10.72 1.12 -6.22
CA LEU A 132 10.96 2.35 -6.97
C LEU A 132 11.89 2.11 -8.15
N GLU A 133 13.00 1.39 -7.93
CA GLU A 133 13.94 0.99 -8.97
C GLU A 133 13.27 0.12 -10.04
N ASP A 134 12.50 -0.90 -9.65
CA ASP A 134 11.82 -1.79 -10.60
C ASP A 134 10.73 -1.06 -11.41
N LEU A 135 10.03 -0.09 -10.80
CA LEU A 135 9.09 0.77 -11.52
C LEU A 135 9.80 1.72 -12.49
N GLU A 136 10.95 2.26 -12.12
CA GLU A 136 11.77 3.12 -12.98
C GLU A 136 12.36 2.34 -14.17
N GLU A 137 13.00 1.19 -13.91
CA GLU A 137 13.57 0.28 -14.91
C GLU A 137 12.53 -0.14 -15.98
N ARG A 138 11.26 -0.21 -15.59
CA ARG A 138 10.13 -0.58 -16.47
C ARG A 138 9.43 0.61 -17.12
N GLY A 139 9.88 1.85 -16.87
CA GLY A 139 9.20 3.06 -17.35
C GLY A 139 7.78 3.24 -16.79
N MET A 140 7.52 2.68 -15.60
CA MET A 140 6.22 2.73 -14.93
C MET A 140 6.15 3.80 -13.84
N LEU A 141 7.29 4.24 -13.30
CA LEU A 141 7.34 5.19 -12.18
C LEU A 141 6.69 6.54 -12.54
N GLU A 142 6.90 7.06 -13.75
CA GLU A 142 6.31 8.34 -14.19
C GLU A 142 4.78 8.33 -14.16
N ARG A 143 4.15 7.16 -14.34
CA ARG A 143 2.69 6.97 -14.37
C ARG A 143 2.13 6.28 -13.12
N THR A 144 2.96 6.04 -12.11
CA THR A 144 2.60 5.35 -10.87
C THR A 144 3.01 6.19 -9.68
N LEU A 145 2.04 6.70 -8.93
CA LEU A 145 2.31 7.36 -7.66
C LEU A 145 2.50 6.31 -6.56
N VAL A 146 3.68 6.27 -5.96
CA VAL A 146 4.00 5.46 -4.79
C VAL A 146 3.87 6.32 -3.54
N VAL A 147 3.05 5.86 -2.60
CA VAL A 147 2.81 6.52 -1.30
C VAL A 147 3.23 5.57 -0.20
N ALA A 148 4.23 5.97 0.59
CA ALA A 148 4.63 5.27 1.81
C ALA A 148 4.30 6.15 3.01
N MET A 149 3.29 5.74 3.79
CA MET A 149 2.80 6.49 4.95
C MET A 149 2.33 5.55 6.06
N GLY A 150 2.40 6.04 7.29
CA GLY A 150 1.70 5.49 8.44
C GLY A 150 0.39 6.23 8.72
N GLU A 151 -0.35 5.73 9.72
CA GLU A 151 -1.64 6.27 10.19
C GLU A 151 -1.52 7.66 10.85
N PHE A 152 -0.59 7.81 11.79
CA PHE A 152 -0.31 9.04 12.54
C PHE A 152 1.11 8.97 13.11
N GLY A 153 1.61 10.12 13.58
CA GLY A 153 2.95 10.26 14.12
C GLY A 153 3.17 9.56 15.46
N ARG A 154 4.44 9.54 15.87
CA ARG A 154 4.88 8.95 17.14
C ARG A 154 5.66 9.97 17.95
N THR A 155 5.55 9.92 19.28
CA THR A 155 6.22 10.88 20.15
C THR A 155 7.71 10.96 19.81
N PRO A 156 8.29 12.17 19.68
CA PRO A 156 9.73 12.30 19.45
C PRO A 156 10.56 11.73 20.60
N LYS A 157 10.03 11.84 21.82
CA LYS A 157 10.62 11.33 23.06
C LYS A 157 10.20 9.87 23.30
N ILE A 158 11.16 9.08 23.79
CA ILE A 158 10.94 7.69 24.22
C ILE A 158 10.22 7.70 25.58
N ASN A 159 9.16 6.91 25.69
CA ASN A 159 8.38 6.76 26.93
C ASN A 159 9.13 5.87 27.96
N PRO A 160 8.72 5.82 29.24
CA PRO A 160 9.36 4.98 30.25
C PRO A 160 9.36 3.48 29.95
N GLY A 161 8.48 3.01 29.06
CA GLY A 161 8.46 1.62 28.57
C GLY A 161 9.48 1.33 27.46
N GLY A 162 10.29 2.32 27.07
CA GLY A 162 11.25 2.21 25.99
C GLY A 162 10.60 2.16 24.60
N GLY A 163 9.39 2.71 24.43
CA GLY A 163 8.68 2.84 23.15
C GLY A 163 8.32 4.29 22.82
N ARG A 164 7.37 4.47 21.89
CA ARG A 164 6.80 5.79 21.54
C ARG A 164 5.28 5.74 21.54
N ASP A 165 4.66 6.81 22.05
CA ASP A 165 3.22 6.91 22.16
C ASP A 165 2.60 7.53 20.89
N HIS A 166 1.28 7.58 20.84
CA HIS A 166 0.53 8.20 19.74
C HIS A 166 0.76 9.71 19.72
N TRP A 167 1.05 10.26 18.54
CA TRP A 167 1.33 11.69 18.40
C TRP A 167 0.70 12.27 17.12
N PRO A 168 -0.45 12.96 17.21
CA PRO A 168 -1.09 13.57 16.06
C PRO A 168 -0.43 14.90 15.63
N GLY A 169 0.54 15.41 16.39
CA GLY A 169 1.14 16.73 16.16
C GLY A 169 2.00 16.84 14.91
N ALA A 170 2.62 15.74 14.47
CA ALA A 170 3.47 15.71 13.27
C ALA A 170 3.57 14.28 12.71
N ASN A 171 3.66 14.15 11.39
CA ASN A 171 3.91 12.88 10.70
C ASN A 171 4.76 13.13 9.44
N SER A 172 5.35 12.08 8.87
CA SER A 172 6.09 12.13 7.61
C SER A 172 5.48 11.17 6.60
N ILE A 173 5.39 11.61 5.35
CA ILE A 173 4.90 10.81 4.22
C ILE A 173 5.97 10.85 3.13
N CYS A 174 6.29 9.69 2.56
CA CYS A 174 7.19 9.59 1.41
C CYS A 174 6.37 9.36 0.14
N LEU A 175 6.68 10.14 -0.91
CA LEU A 175 6.00 10.13 -2.20
C LEU A 175 7.03 10.05 -3.32
N ALA A 176 6.74 9.25 -4.35
CA ALA A 176 7.58 9.12 -5.53
C ALA A 176 6.76 8.73 -6.76
N GLY A 177 7.24 9.15 -7.95
CA GLY A 177 6.58 8.86 -9.22
C GLY A 177 5.28 9.65 -9.43
N GLY A 178 4.52 9.32 -10.48
CA GLY A 178 3.22 9.93 -10.77
C GLY A 178 3.25 11.46 -10.91
N GLY A 179 4.35 12.02 -11.41
CA GLY A 179 4.56 13.47 -11.54
C GLY A 179 5.07 14.19 -10.29
N VAL A 180 5.34 13.48 -9.20
CA VAL A 180 6.02 14.04 -8.02
C VAL A 180 7.47 14.35 -8.37
N LEU A 181 7.91 15.56 -8.04
CA LEU A 181 9.31 15.96 -8.13
C LEU A 181 10.08 15.32 -6.97
N GLY A 182 10.95 14.37 -7.29
CA GLY A 182 11.79 13.67 -6.31
C GLY A 182 12.97 14.51 -5.80
N GLY A 183 13.68 13.99 -4.79
CA GLY A 183 14.92 14.60 -4.29
C GLY A 183 14.72 15.84 -3.40
N GLN A 184 13.49 16.07 -2.92
CA GLN A 184 13.14 17.20 -2.06
C GLN A 184 12.52 16.76 -0.73
N VAL A 185 12.58 17.65 0.25
CA VAL A 185 11.87 17.54 1.53
C VAL A 185 11.01 18.79 1.67
N ILE A 186 9.70 18.60 1.87
CA ILE A 186 8.74 19.69 2.01
C ILE A 186 8.36 19.80 3.48
N GLY A 187 8.61 20.99 4.03
CA GLY A 187 8.34 21.32 5.43
C GLY A 187 9.35 20.75 6.42
N LYS A 188 9.22 21.18 7.68
CA LYS A 188 10.03 20.67 8.80
C LYS A 188 9.30 20.85 10.12
N THR A 189 9.65 20.02 11.09
CA THR A 189 9.22 20.17 12.48
C THR A 189 10.12 21.13 13.25
N ASP A 190 9.67 21.53 14.45
CA ASP A 190 10.53 22.22 15.40
C ASP A 190 11.78 21.38 15.77
N ALA A 191 12.72 22.00 16.50
CA ALA A 191 13.96 21.34 16.89
C ALA A 191 13.77 20.10 17.79
N MET A 192 12.59 19.93 18.39
CA MET A 192 12.24 18.77 19.22
C MET A 192 11.48 17.70 18.41
N GLY A 193 11.10 17.98 17.17
CA GLY A 193 10.31 17.11 16.31
C GLY A 193 8.82 17.07 16.65
N GLU A 194 8.31 18.01 17.46
CA GLU A 194 6.97 17.93 18.06
C GLU A 194 5.87 18.45 17.11
N LEU A 195 6.07 19.59 16.46
CA LEU A 195 5.08 20.21 15.56
C LEU A 195 5.73 20.71 14.26
N PRO A 196 5.01 20.70 13.12
CA PRO A 196 5.47 21.33 11.88
C PRO A 196 5.54 22.86 12.04
N VAL A 197 6.69 23.45 11.71
CA VAL A 197 6.94 24.91 11.81
C VAL A 197 7.24 25.56 10.48
N ASP A 198 7.38 24.76 9.41
CA ASP A 198 7.67 25.23 8.06
C ASP A 198 6.85 24.40 7.07
N ALA A 199 6.23 25.08 6.10
CA ALA A 199 5.33 24.50 5.09
C ALA A 199 4.44 23.34 5.60
N PRO A 200 3.63 23.52 6.66
CA PRO A 200 2.77 22.46 7.18
C PRO A 200 1.81 21.98 6.09
N VAL A 201 1.63 20.65 6.02
CA VAL A 201 0.69 19.97 5.14
C VAL A 201 -0.34 19.27 6.01
N THR A 202 -1.60 19.67 5.90
CA THR A 202 -2.69 19.03 6.65
C THR A 202 -3.15 17.74 5.96
N PRO A 203 -3.91 16.86 6.64
CA PRO A 203 -4.55 15.72 5.99
C PRO A 203 -5.40 16.13 4.78
N GLU A 204 -6.11 17.25 4.85
CA GLU A 204 -6.91 17.79 3.75
C GLU A 204 -6.03 18.24 2.58
N ASP A 205 -4.90 18.91 2.84
CA ASP A 205 -3.92 19.29 1.81
C ASP A 205 -3.39 18.04 1.07
N PHE A 206 -3.03 17.01 1.84
CA PHE A 206 -2.55 15.75 1.31
C PHE A 206 -3.62 15.03 0.47
N SER A 207 -4.84 14.88 1.00
CA SER A 207 -5.94 14.25 0.27
C SER A 207 -6.30 15.00 -1.01
N ARG A 208 -6.39 16.35 -0.96
CA ARG A 208 -6.64 17.18 -2.15
C ARG A 208 -5.55 16.96 -3.20
N THR A 209 -4.29 16.97 -2.79
CA THR A 209 -3.15 16.76 -3.68
C THR A 209 -3.18 15.37 -4.30
N LEU A 210 -3.41 14.32 -3.50
CA LEU A 210 -3.51 12.94 -3.97
C LEU A 210 -4.63 12.76 -5.00
N TYR A 211 -5.85 13.22 -4.71
CA TYR A 211 -6.97 13.10 -5.67
C TYR A 211 -6.71 13.87 -6.95
N THR A 212 -6.15 15.07 -6.86
CA THR A 212 -5.77 15.87 -8.04
C THR A 212 -4.78 15.10 -8.92
N LEU A 213 -3.75 14.47 -8.35
CA LEU A 213 -2.77 13.67 -9.10
C LEU A 213 -3.38 12.41 -9.73
N LEU A 214 -4.42 11.85 -9.10
CA LEU A 214 -5.18 10.72 -9.63
C LEU A 214 -6.21 11.15 -10.70
N GLY A 215 -6.35 12.45 -10.99
CA GLY A 215 -7.36 12.98 -11.91
C GLY A 215 -8.79 12.92 -11.36
N VAL A 216 -8.95 12.84 -10.03
CA VAL A 216 -10.22 12.86 -9.33
C VAL A 216 -10.48 14.28 -8.82
N ASP A 217 -11.68 14.81 -9.07
CA ASP A 217 -12.09 16.13 -8.59
C ASP A 217 -12.24 16.13 -7.04
N PRO A 218 -11.35 16.81 -6.28
CA PRO A 218 -11.40 16.83 -4.83
C PRO A 218 -12.61 17.58 -4.27
N ASP A 219 -13.24 18.46 -5.06
CA ASP A 219 -14.40 19.26 -4.65
C ASP A 219 -15.74 18.52 -4.87
N GLN A 220 -15.68 17.28 -5.38
CA GLN A 220 -16.84 16.42 -5.57
C GLN A 220 -17.60 16.20 -4.24
N THR A 221 -18.93 16.28 -4.32
CA THR A 221 -19.83 16.01 -3.19
C THR A 221 -20.71 14.82 -3.51
N PHE A 222 -20.71 13.83 -2.62
CA PHE A 222 -21.58 12.66 -2.66
C PHE A 222 -22.78 12.86 -1.73
N LYS A 223 -23.86 12.14 -2.00
CA LYS A 223 -24.99 12.05 -1.07
C LYS A 223 -25.00 10.68 -0.43
N THR A 224 -25.14 10.62 0.89
CA THR A 224 -25.39 9.37 1.61
C THR A 224 -26.79 8.82 1.29
N ALA A 225 -27.06 7.59 1.73
CA ALA A 225 -28.37 6.96 1.55
C ALA A 225 -29.53 7.74 2.20
N ASP A 226 -29.25 8.48 3.28
CA ASP A 226 -30.18 9.39 3.96
C ASP A 226 -30.17 10.82 3.39
N GLY A 227 -29.44 11.08 2.29
CA GLY A 227 -29.46 12.34 1.54
C GLY A 227 -28.50 13.42 2.04
N ARG A 228 -27.68 13.15 3.06
CA ARG A 228 -26.69 14.08 3.59
C ARG A 228 -25.55 14.28 2.58
N PRO A 229 -25.17 15.53 2.24
CA PRO A 229 -24.00 15.78 1.42
C PRO A 229 -22.71 15.47 2.21
N ILE A 230 -21.79 14.74 1.59
CA ILE A 230 -20.44 14.48 2.07
C ILE A 230 -19.47 14.93 0.97
N LYS A 231 -18.60 15.88 1.29
CA LYS A 231 -17.51 16.28 0.39
C LYS A 231 -16.43 15.20 0.37
N LEU A 232 -15.82 14.99 -0.79
CA LEU A 232 -14.67 14.08 -0.93
C LEU A 232 -13.48 14.59 -0.13
N VAL A 233 -13.17 15.89 -0.25
CA VAL A 233 -12.23 16.61 0.61
C VAL A 233 -12.90 17.89 1.09
N ASP A 234 -12.87 18.16 2.39
CA ASP A 234 -13.41 19.40 2.96
C ASP A 234 -12.31 20.44 3.15
N GLY A 235 -12.00 21.18 2.08
CA GLY A 235 -10.95 22.20 2.10
C GLY A 235 -9.60 21.69 1.59
N GLY A 236 -8.52 22.06 2.28
CA GLY A 236 -7.15 21.78 1.89
C GLY A 236 -6.65 22.61 0.69
N ARG A 237 -5.35 22.84 0.62
CA ARG A 237 -4.64 23.43 -0.53
C ARG A 237 -3.93 22.35 -1.32
N PHE A 238 -3.81 22.56 -2.62
CA PHE A 238 -2.92 21.75 -3.45
C PHE A 238 -1.46 22.07 -3.11
N VAL A 239 -0.68 21.06 -2.70
CA VAL A 239 0.75 21.21 -2.37
C VAL A 239 1.54 21.28 -3.66
N ARG A 240 1.69 22.49 -4.20
CA ARG A 240 2.32 22.75 -5.51
C ARG A 240 3.78 22.32 -5.52
N GLU A 241 4.48 22.56 -4.40
CA GLU A 241 5.89 22.24 -4.20
C GLU A 241 6.19 20.75 -4.48
N LEU A 242 5.20 19.87 -4.28
CA LEU A 242 5.33 18.44 -4.53
C LEU A 242 5.56 18.10 -6.01
N VAL A 243 5.06 18.93 -6.93
CA VAL A 243 5.04 18.63 -8.38
C VAL A 243 5.68 19.72 -9.25
N THR A 244 5.96 20.89 -8.70
CA THR A 244 6.64 21.98 -9.41
C THR A 244 8.01 22.22 -8.81
N GLY A 245 9.04 22.18 -9.67
CA GLY A 245 10.42 22.59 -9.36
C GLY A 245 10.84 23.76 -10.23
#